data_AF-A0A2S6N1A0-F1
#
_entry.id   AF-A0A2S6N1A0-F1
#
_cell.length_a   1.000
_cell.length_b   1.000
_cell.length_c   1.000
_cell.angle_alpha   90.00
_cell.angle_beta   90.00
_cell.angle_gamma   90.00
#
_symmetry.space_group_name_H-M   'P 1'
#
loop_
_entity.id
_entity.type
_entity.pdbx_description
1 polymer ?
#
loop_
_entity_poly.entity_id
_entity_poly.type
_entity_poly.pdbx_seq_one_letter_code
_entity_poly.pdbx_strand_id
1 'polypeptide(L)' 'MVERIWKSVKYEEVYLRAYDSAGVARASIGRYLNFYNRRRRHSSLDRHTPDEATLEPTPCLAVA' A
#
# COMPACT_ATOMS: atom_id res chain seq x y z
N MET A 1 3.26 -8.63 -4.90
CA MET A 1 2.64 -7.34 -4.47
C MET A 1 2.64 -7.18 -2.95
N VAL A 2 2.08 -8.15 -2.20
CA VAL A 2 1.96 -8.11 -0.73
C VAL A 2 3.29 -7.92 -0.01
N GLU A 3 4.33 -8.67 -0.38
CA GLU A 3 5.66 -8.58 0.26
C GLU A 3 6.29 -7.19 0.11
N ARG A 4 6.11 -6.54 -1.05
CA ARG A 4 6.64 -5.20 -1.33
C ARG A 4 5.92 -4.12 -0.52
N ILE A 5 4.59 -4.23 -0.39
CA ILE A 5 3.78 -3.35 0.46
C ILE A 5 4.26 -3.44 1.91
N TRP A 6 4.40 -4.67 2.43
CA TRP A 6 4.82 -4.87 3.81
C TRP A 6 6.22 -4.35 4.10
N LYS A 7 7.14 -4.39 3.13
CA LYS A 7 8.45 -3.73 3.26
C LYS A 7 8.26 -2.21 3.44
N SER A 8 7.54 -1.53 2.55
CA SER A 8 7.30 -0.09 2.68
C SER A 8 6.58 0.29 3.97
N VAL A 9 5.52 -0.43 4.37
CA VAL A 9 4.80 -0.15 5.62
C VAL A 9 5.73 -0.24 6.83
N LYS A 10 6.58 -1.26 6.90
CA LYS A 10 7.51 -1.42 8.02
C LYS A 10 8.51 -0.28 8.09
N TYR A 11 9.19 0.03 6.99
CA TYR A 11 10.28 1.00 6.99
C TYR A 11 9.84 2.46 7.00
N GLU A 12 8.68 2.77 6.43
CA GLU A 12 8.24 4.16 6.25
C GLU A 12 7.23 4.61 7.31
N GLU A 13 6.61 3.68 8.03
CA GLU A 13 5.55 4.00 9.01
C GLU A 13 5.77 3.33 10.37
N VAL A 14 6.09 2.03 10.42
CA VAL A 14 6.18 1.31 11.70
C VAL A 14 7.52 1.55 12.42
N TYR A 15 8.65 1.41 11.73
CA TYR A 15 9.97 1.52 12.35
C TYR A 15 10.38 2.96 12.67
N LEU A 16 9.71 3.95 12.10
CA LEU A 16 9.97 5.37 12.35
C LEU A 16 9.13 5.93 13.51
N ARG A 17 8.18 5.16 14.05
CA ARG A 17 7.18 5.67 15.00
C ARG A 17 7.19 4.86 16.29
N ALA A 18 7.34 5.58 17.41
CA ALA A 18 7.02 5.05 18.73
C ALA A 18 5.55 5.34 19.01
N TYR A 19 4.68 4.35 18.82
CA TYR A 19 3.25 4.51 19.09
C TYR A 19 2.96 4.41 20.58
N ASP A 20 2.20 5.36 21.11
CA ASP A 20 1.77 5.34 22.53
C ASP A 20 0.78 4.21 22.85
N SER A 21 0.00 3.77 21.84
CA SER A 21 -0.95 2.67 21.99
C SER A 21 -1.25 1.99 20.66
N ALA A 22 -1.81 0.78 20.74
CA ALA A 22 -2.28 0.04 19.56
C ALA A 22 -3.37 0.79 18.78
N GLY A 23 -4.20 1.60 19.45
CA GLY A 23 -5.22 2.43 18.79
C GLY A 23 -4.59 3.53 17.92
N VAL A 24 -3.56 4.19 18.45
CA VAL A 24 -2.77 5.19 17.72
C VAL A 24 -2.06 4.54 16.53
N ALA A 25 -1.43 3.38 16.73
CA ALA A 25 -0.78 2.62 15.67
C ALA A 25 -1.77 2.26 14.54
N ARG A 26 -2.94 1.73 14.88
CA ARG A 26 -3.95 1.33 13.90
C ARG A 26 -4.48 2.52 13.08
N ALA A 27 -4.77 3.65 13.73
CA ALA A 27 -5.20 4.86 13.02
C ALA A 27 -4.10 5.40 12.09
N SER A 28 -2.85 5.35 12.55
CA SER A 28 -1.68 5.81 11.81
C SER A 28 -1.41 4.97 10.57
N ILE A 29 -1.35 3.65 10.74
CA ILE A 29 -1.20 2.68 9.64
C ILE A 29 -2.35 2.81 8.64
N GLY A 30 -3.58 3.00 9.10
CA GLY A 30 -4.73 3.22 8.23
C GLY A 30 -4.59 4.46 7.34
N ARG A 31 -4.11 5.57 7.89
CA ARG A 31 -3.80 6.79 7.11
C ARG A 31 -2.69 6.54 6.09
N TYR A 32 -1.63 5.84 6.49
CA TYR A 32 -0.52 5.51 5.60
C TYR A 32 -0.97 4.63 4.43
N LEU A 33 -1.79 3.61 4.69
CA LEU A 33 -2.34 2.73 3.65
C LEU A 33 -3.24 3.50 2.67
N ASN A 34 -4.06 4.44 3.15
CA ASN A 34 -4.86 5.29 2.28
C ASN A 34 -3.98 6.13 1.33
N PHE A 35 -2.91 6.72 1.86
CA PHE A 35 -1.92 7.44 1.06
C PHE A 35 -1.21 6.52 0.04
N TYR A 36 -0.78 5.33 0.48
CA TYR A 36 -0.09 4.36 -0.36
C TYR A 36 -0.94 3.91 -1.55
N ASN A 37 -2.23 3.65 -1.33
CA ASN A 37 -3.16 3.13 -2.33
C ASN A 37 -3.70 4.20 -3.28
N ARG A 38 -3.88 5.44 -2.82
CA ARG A 38 -4.61 6.48 -3.58
C ARG A 38 -3.75 7.61 -4.11
N ARG A 39 -2.53 7.79 -3.59
CA ARG A 39 -1.71 8.97 -3.89
C ARG A 39 -0.29 8.63 -4.31
N ARG A 40 0.26 7.52 -3.81
CA ARG A 40 1.61 7.11 -4.16
C ARG A 40 1.62 6.48 -5.55
N ARG A 41 2.27 7.17 -6.48
CA ARG A 41 2.57 6.65 -7.82
C ARG A 41 3.71 5.64 -7.72
N HIS A 42 3.54 4.46 -8.29
CA HIS A 42 4.56 3.41 -8.26
C HIS A 42 5.18 3.25 -9.63
N SER A 43 6.52 3.33 -9.72
CA SER A 43 7.24 3.15 -10.99
C SER A 43 6.99 1.78 -11.62
N SER A 44 6.80 0.73 -10.82
CA SER A 44 6.43 -0.60 -11.32
C SER A 44 4.97 -0.72 -11.76
N LEU A 45 4.15 0.31 -11.56
CA LEU A 45 2.76 0.38 -12.03
C LEU A 45 2.64 1.49 -13.09
N ASP A 46 3.68 1.75 -13.88
CA ASP A 46 3.71 2.85 -14.85
C ASP A 46 3.32 4.22 -14.28
N ARG A 47 3.70 4.47 -13.01
CA ARG A 47 3.33 5.65 -12.22
C ARG A 47 1.84 5.80 -11.91
N HIS A 48 1.05 4.74 -12.09
CA HIS A 48 -0.28 4.64 -11.50
C HIS A 48 -0.22 4.34 -10.00
N THR A 49 -1.31 4.65 -9.33
CA THR A 49 -1.57 4.25 -7.96
C THR A 49 -2.10 2.80 -7.93
N PRO A 50 -1.98 2.08 -6.80
CA PRO A 50 -2.51 0.74 -6.70
C PRO A 50 -4.03 0.66 -6.93
N ASP A 51 -4.81 1.67 -6.50
CA ASP A 51 -6.24 1.75 -6.81
C ASP A 51 -6.50 1.78 -8.32
N GLU A 52 -5.78 2.64 -9.05
CA GLU A 52 -5.90 2.75 -10.51
C GLU A 52 -5.53 1.44 -11.21
N ALA A 53 -4.47 0.77 -10.75
CA ALA A 53 -4.03 -0.51 -11.32
C ALA A 53 -4.94 -1.70 -10.96
N THR A 54 -5.74 -1.60 -9.88
CA THR A 54 -6.71 -2.62 -9.47
C THR A 54 -8.07 -2.42 -10.15
N LEU A 55 -8.37 -1.20 -10.61
CA LEU A 55 -9.55 -0.86 -11.38
C LEU A 55 -9.47 -1.28 -12.85
N GLU A 56 -8.27 -1.55 -13.37
CA GLU A 56 -8.13 -2.32 -14.62
C GLU A 56 -8.65 -3.74 -14.36
N PRO A 57 -9.70 -4.19 -15.08
CA PRO A 57 -10.18 -5.55 -14.92
C PRO A 57 -9.01 -6.47 -15.24
N THR A 58 -8.61 -7.26 -14.25
CA THR A 58 -7.70 -8.38 -14.45
C THR A 58 -8.12 -9.07 -15.75
N PRO A 59 -7.31 -9.13 -16.82
CA PRO A 59 -7.66 -9.97 -17.94
C PRO A 59 -7.71 -11.36 -17.32
N CYS A 60 -8.95 -11.85 -17.25
CA CYS A 60 -9.35 -13.11 -16.68
C CYS A 60 -8.24 -14.11 -16.95
N LEU A 61 -7.70 -14.72 -15.89
CA LEU A 61 -6.71 -15.80 -15.94
C LEU A 61 -6.98 -16.63 -17.20
N ALA A 62 -6.23 -16.38 -18.26
CA ALA A 62 -6.36 -17.11 -19.50
C ALA A 62 -5.69 -18.45 -19.22
N VAL A 63 -6.49 -19.37 -18.68
CA VAL A 63 -6.13 -20.78 -18.53
C VAL A 63 -5.97 -21.31 -19.95
N ALA A 64 -4.73 -21.59 -20.33
CA ALA A 64 -4.39 -22.37 -21.51
C ALA A 64 -4.39 -23.85 -21.15
#